data_AF-A0A930HUL6-F1
#
_entry.id   AF-A0A930HUL6-F1
#
_cell.length_a   1.000
_cell.length_b   1.000
_cell.length_c   1.000
_cell.angle_alpha   90.00
_cell.angle_beta   90.00
_cell.angle_gamma   90.00
#
_symmetry.space_group_name_H-M   'P 1'
#
loop_
_entity.id
_entity.type
_entity.pdbx_description
1 polymer ?
#
loop_
_entity_poly.entity_id
_entity_poly.type
_entity_poly.pdbx_seq_one_letter_code
_entity_poly.pdbx_strand_id
1 'polypeptide(L)'
;MKQEQIILLRGVMPSGKNSIPKMAVLRQHLEEAGFERVRTYIQSGNILLLSDLPKQLLSQRIHDLIKERIGADLAALVFLPEELQAWVDSLPFAD
;
A
#
# COMPACT_ATOMS: atom_id res chain seq x y z
N MET A 1 -17.87 5.95 -4.66
CA MET A 1 -17.43 6.79 -3.52
C MET A 1 -16.04 6.33 -3.12
N LYS A 2 -15.14 7.24 -2.73
CA LYS A 2 -13.80 6.85 -2.29
C LYS A 2 -13.88 6.15 -0.94
N GLN A 3 -13.16 5.04 -0.80
CA GLN A 3 -13.05 4.24 0.41
C GLN A 3 -11.60 4.25 0.90
N GLU A 4 -11.40 4.09 2.20
CA GLU A 4 -10.07 3.89 2.75
C GLU A 4 -9.57 2.49 2.36
N GLN A 5 -8.34 2.43 1.86
CA GLN A 5 -7.68 1.21 1.41
C GLN A 5 -6.37 1.07 2.17
N ILE A 6 -6.10 -0.16 2.61
CA ILE A 6 -4.84 -0.55 3.24
C ILE A 6 -4.03 -1.32 2.21
N ILE A 7 -2.84 -0.82 1.89
CA ILE A 7 -1.94 -1.42 0.91
C ILE A 7 -0.68 -1.91 1.61
N LEU A 8 -0.39 -3.21 1.44
CA LEU A 8 0.78 -3.87 1.98
C LEU A 8 1.72 -4.25 0.83
N LEU A 9 2.87 -3.58 0.76
CA LEU A 9 3.92 -3.90 -0.20
C LEU A 9 4.71 -5.12 0.27
N ARG A 10 4.89 -6.12 -0.59
CA ARG A 10 5.64 -7.34 -0.27
C ARG A 10 7.09 -7.23 -0.69
N GLY A 11 7.99 -7.48 0.26
CA GLY A 11 9.43 -7.57 0.00
C GLY A 11 10.14 -6.21 -0.05
N VAL A 12 9.62 -5.20 0.65
CA VAL A 12 10.32 -3.92 0.83
C VAL A 12 11.60 -4.15 1.65
N MET A 13 12.73 -3.67 1.12
CA MET A 13 14.04 -3.80 1.76
C MET A 13 14.62 -2.42 2.11
N PRO A 14 15.52 -2.32 3.10
CA PRO A 14 16.26 -1.09 3.35
C PRO A 14 17.23 -0.75 2.19
N SER A 15 17.76 -1.76 1.50
CA SER A 15 18.73 -1.60 0.41
C SER A 15 18.54 -2.66 -0.69
N GLY A 16 19.12 -2.43 -1.88
CA GLY A 16 19.06 -3.34 -3.02
C GLY A 16 17.89 -3.10 -3.98
N LYS A 17 17.60 -4.09 -4.84
CA LYS A 17 16.64 -3.98 -5.95
C LYS A 17 15.22 -3.58 -5.51
N ASN A 18 14.81 -4.01 -4.33
CA ASN A 18 13.47 -3.76 -3.78
C ASN A 18 13.48 -2.70 -2.68
N SER A 19 14.46 -1.80 -2.73
CA SER A 19 14.59 -0.73 -1.74
C SER A 19 13.60 0.38 -1.99
N ILE A 20 12.95 0.83 -0.92
CA ILE A 20 12.30 2.13 -0.89
C ILE A 20 13.06 2.98 0.13
N PRO A 21 13.96 3.87 -0.33
CA PRO A 21 14.90 4.56 0.56
C PRO A 21 14.22 5.44 1.60
N LYS A 22 13.08 6.06 1.24
CA LYS A 22 12.28 6.92 2.13
C LYS A 22 10.80 6.77 1.83
N MET A 23 10.00 6.38 2.83
CA MET A 23 8.54 6.32 2.70
C MET A 23 7.90 7.67 2.40
N ALA A 24 8.51 8.78 2.84
CA ALA A 24 8.02 10.12 2.54
C ALA A 24 8.02 10.43 1.04
N VAL A 25 8.99 9.89 0.29
CA VAL A 25 9.07 10.05 -1.18
C VAL A 25 7.97 9.23 -1.86
N LEU A 26 7.76 7.99 -1.42
CA LEU A 26 6.64 7.17 -1.89
C LEU A 26 5.30 7.87 -1.64
N ARG A 27 5.09 8.42 -0.44
CA ARG A 27 3.89 9.18 -0.10
C ARG A 27 3.67 10.33 -1.08
N GLN A 28 4.71 11.12 -1.36
CA GLN A 28 4.61 12.24 -2.30
C GLN A 28 4.20 11.77 -3.70
N HIS A 29 4.82 10.71 -4.24
CA HIS A 29 4.44 10.19 -5.56
C HIS A 29 2.99 9.70 -5.63
N LEU A 30 2.48 9.14 -4.53
CA LEU A 30 1.08 8.73 -4.44
C LEU A 30 0.14 9.94 -4.42
N GLU A 31 0.49 10.98 -3.67
CA GLU A 31 -0.26 12.25 -3.65
C GLU A 31 -0.25 12.92 -5.04
N GLU A 32 0.90 12.97 -5.71
CA GLU A 32 1.06 13.48 -7.08
C GLU A 32 0.27 12.65 -8.12
N ALA A 33 0.10 11.35 -7.88
CA ALA A 33 -0.72 10.47 -8.71
C ALA A 33 -2.23 10.66 -8.49
N GLY A 34 -2.65 11.55 -7.58
CA GLY A 34 -4.04 11.90 -7.31
C GLY A 34 -4.71 11.09 -6.19
N PHE A 35 -3.94 10.30 -5.42
CA PHE A 35 -4.49 9.62 -4.24
C PHE A 35 -4.63 10.61 -3.08
N GLU A 36 -5.69 10.43 -2.30
CA GLU A 36 -6.02 11.31 -1.18
C GLU A 36 -5.71 10.67 0.17
N ARG A 37 -5.45 11.52 1.18
CA ARG A 37 -5.18 11.10 2.57
C ARG A 37 -4.09 10.03 2.69
N VAL A 38 -3.06 10.11 1.84
CA VAL A 38 -1.98 9.13 1.83
C VAL A 38 -1.21 9.18 3.14
N ARG A 39 -1.08 8.03 3.79
CA ARG A 39 -0.28 7.82 5.00
C ARG A 39 0.58 6.58 4.81
N THR A 40 1.77 6.61 5.38
CA THR A 40 2.68 5.45 5.41
C THR A 40 3.00 5.10 6.85
N TYR A 41 3.06 3.82 7.18
CA TYR A 41 3.40 3.35 8.52
C TYR A 41 4.72 2.57 8.49
N ILE A 42 5.74 3.13 9.14
CA ILE A 42 7.13 2.64 9.23
C ILE A 42 7.75 2.30 7.85
N GLN A 43 9.04 1.94 7.80
CA GLN A 43 9.74 1.60 6.55
C GLN A 43 9.61 0.11 6.20
N SER A 44 8.39 -0.44 6.28
CA SER A 44 8.12 -1.83 5.89
C SER A 44 7.10 -1.98 4.77
N GLY A 45 6.66 -0.86 4.16
CA GLY A 45 5.79 -0.89 2.99
C GLY A 45 4.29 -0.89 3.30
N ASN A 46 3.88 -0.31 4.42
CA ASN A 46 2.46 -0.17 4.76
C ASN A 46 1.96 1.21 4.36
N ILE A 47 0.85 1.25 3.63
CA ILE A 47 0.26 2.47 3.07
C ILE A 47 -1.23 2.47 3.40
N LEU A 48 -1.78 3.65 3.76
CA LEU A 48 -3.21 3.93 3.74
C LEU A 48 -3.48 5.07 2.77
N LEU A 49 -4.57 4.99 2.01
CA LEU A 49 -5.04 6.07 1.13
C LEU A 49 -6.54 5.93 0.85
N LEU A 50 -7.16 6.98 0.30
CA LEU A 50 -8.50 6.92 -0.25
C LEU A 50 -8.47 6.63 -1.76
N SER A 51 -9.30 5.67 -2.19
CA SER A 51 -9.50 5.36 -3.60
C SER A 51 -10.91 4.84 -3.85
N ASP A 52 -11.43 5.09 -5.05
CA ASP A 52 -12.65 4.51 -5.61
C ASP A 52 -12.35 3.46 -6.69
N LEU A 53 -11.08 3.13 -6.91
CA LEU A 53 -10.66 2.10 -7.85
C LEU A 53 -10.95 0.70 -7.30
N PRO A 54 -11.31 -0.27 -8.16
CA PRO A 54 -11.31 -1.68 -7.79
C PRO A 54 -9.94 -2.13 -7.29
N LYS A 55 -9.89 -3.06 -6.31
CA LYS A 55 -8.65 -3.49 -5.65
C LYS A 55 -7.56 -3.94 -6.61
N GLN A 56 -7.92 -4.71 -7.64
CA GLN A 56 -6.98 -5.21 -8.64
C GLN A 56 -6.37 -4.06 -9.46
N LEU A 57 -7.19 -3.08 -9.83
CA LEU A 57 -6.73 -1.91 -10.57
C LEU A 57 -5.87 -1.00 -9.67
N LEU A 58 -6.25 -0.82 -8.40
CA LEU A 58 -5.44 -0.09 -7.43
C LEU A 58 -4.09 -0.77 -7.21
N SER A 59 -4.08 -2.09 -6.99
CA SER A 59 -2.87 -2.89 -6.84
C SER A 59 -1.91 -2.69 -8.01
N GLN A 60 -2.41 -2.86 -9.24
CA GLN A 60 -1.62 -2.66 -10.46
C GLN A 60 -1.11 -1.22 -10.57
N ARG A 61 -1.97 -0.24 -10.29
CA ARG A 61 -1.62 1.18 -10.38
C ARG A 61 -0.51 1.56 -9.41
N ILE A 62 -0.57 1.05 -8.17
CA ILE A 62 0.46 1.28 -7.15
C ILE A 62 1.77 0.59 -7.54
N HIS A 63 1.70 -0.65 -8.01
CA HIS A 63 2.86 -1.38 -8.53
C HIS A 63 3.58 -0.61 -9.65
N ASP A 64 2.83 -0.21 -10.68
CA ASP A 64 3.37 0.49 -11.84
C ASP A 64 4.00 1.83 -11.43
N LEU A 65 3.33 2.59 -10.56
CA LEU A 65 3.84 3.86 -10.06
C LEU A 65 5.17 3.69 -9.31
N ILE A 66 5.25 2.70 -8.41
CA ILE A 66 6.48 2.42 -7.66
C ILE A 66 7.60 2.01 -8.62
N LYS A 67 7.30 1.14 -9.58
CA LYS A 67 8.27 0.69 -10.57
C LYS A 67 8.77 1.83 -11.46
N GLU A 68 7.89 2.72 -11.89
CA GLU A 68 8.22 3.87 -12.74
C GLU A 68 9.02 4.94 -11.98
N ARG A 69 8.60 5.29 -10.76
CA ARG A 69 9.15 6.43 -10.01
C ARG A 69 10.33 6.08 -9.12
N ILE A 70 10.36 4.86 -8.59
CA ILE A 70 11.36 4.40 -7.60
C ILE A 70 12.25 3.30 -8.19
N GLY A 71 11.74 2.51 -9.15
CA GLY A 71 12.46 1.39 -9.76
C GLY A 71 12.32 0.06 -9.02
N ALA A 72 11.58 0.03 -7.90
CA ALA A 72 11.35 -1.19 -7.13
C ALA A 72 10.21 -2.03 -7.75
N ASP A 73 10.42 -3.34 -7.86
CA ASP A 73 9.44 -4.29 -8.42
C ASP A 73 8.77 -5.04 -7.26
N LEU A 74 7.66 -4.47 -6.78
CA LEU A 74 7.00 -4.90 -5.54
C LEU A 74 5.53 -5.23 -5.78
N ALA A 75 5.07 -6.36 -5.24
CA ALA A 75 3.65 -6.65 -5.22
C ALA A 75 2.93 -5.76 -4.19
N ALA A 76 1.78 -5.20 -4.57
CA ALA A 76 0.93 -4.38 -3.71
C ALA A 76 -0.36 -5.12 -3.37
N LEU A 77 -0.51 -5.59 -2.14
CA LEU A 77 -1.74 -6.24 -1.68
C LEU A 77 -2.70 -5.18 -1.15
N VAL A 78 -3.95 -5.18 -1.61
CA VAL A 78 -4.95 -4.16 -1.27
C VAL A 78 -6.08 -4.78 -0.47
N PHE A 79 -6.39 -4.18 0.67
CA PHE A 79 -7.45 -4.60 1.57
C PHE A 79 -8.33 -3.42 1.97
N LEU A 80 -9.59 -3.71 2.23
CA LEU A 80 -10.50 -2.82 2.92
C LEU A 80 -10.35 -2.99 4.45
N PRO A 81 -10.51 -1.92 5.24
CA PRO A 81 -10.52 -2.01 6.70
C PRO A 81 -11.50 -3.06 7.23
N GLU A 82 -12.69 -3.17 6.65
CA GLU A 82 -13.72 -4.14 7.03
C GLU A 82 -13.31 -5.60 6.80
N GLU A 83 -12.46 -5.89 5.81
CA GLU A 83 -11.96 -7.26 5.58
C GLU A 83 -10.99 -7.67 6.68
N LEU A 84 -10.07 -6.77 7.04
CA LEU A 84 -9.12 -7.00 8.10
C LEU A 84 -9.84 -7.15 9.44
N GLN A 85 -10.87 -6.33 9.70
CA GLN A 85 -11.70 -6.46 10.89
C GLN A 85 -12.44 -7.79 10.93
N ALA A 86 -13.04 -8.22 9.82
CA ALA A 86 -13.72 -9.51 9.75
C ALA A 86 -12.76 -10.69 10.04
N TRP A 87 -11.50 -10.60 9.61
CA TRP A 87 -10.50 -11.61 9.95
C TRP A 87 -10.17 -11.63 11.44
N VAL A 88 -10.00 -10.45 12.05
CA VAL A 88 -9.79 -10.30 13.49
C VAL A 88 -10.97 -10.89 14.27
N ASP A 89 -12.20 -10.56 13.87
CA ASP A 89 -13.41 -11.07 14.53
C ASP A 89 -13.58 -12.60 14.37
N SER A 90 -12.99 -13.17 13.32
CA SER A 90 -12.99 -14.61 13.02
C SER A 90 -11.76 -15.36 13.55
N LEU A 91 -10.88 -14.70 14.33
CA LEU A 91 -9.66 -15.32 14.87
C LEU A 91 -10.01 -16.60 15.64
N PRO A 92 -9.60 -17.79 15.17
CA PRO A 92 -9.96 -19.06 15.79
C PRO A 92 -9.12 -19.38 17.03
N PHE A 93 -8.12 -18.55 17.29
CA PHE A 93 -7.22 -18.65 18.43
C PHE A 93 -7.55 -17.48 19.36
N ALA A 94 -8.08 -17.80 20.54
CA ALA A 94 -8.00 -16.90 21.67
C ALA A 94 -6.57 -17.02 22.21
N ASP A 95 -5.92 -15.88 22.51
CA ASP A 95 -4.69 -15.89 23.31
C ASP A 95 -4.89 -16.70 24.60
#